data_AF-A0A930UDT0-F1
#
_entry.id   AF-A0A930UDT0-F1
#
_cell.length_a   1.000
_cell.length_b   1.000
_cell.length_c   1.000
_cell.angle_alpha   90.00
_cell.angle_beta   90.00
_cell.angle_gamma   90.00
#
_symmetry.space_group_name_H-M   'P 1'
#
loop_
_entity.id
_entity.type
_entity.pdbx_description
1 polymer ?
#
loop_
_entity_poly.entity_id
_entity_poly.type
_entity_poly.pdbx_seq_one_letter_code
_entity_poly.pdbx_strand_id
1 'polypeptide(L)'
;MAKFRKQDNPFRPGTATRPGHLAGREKEQEMLAMALQFIKAKSSPMAPIRIVGPRGVGKSTLLVEAKRMAEEHQIHVVRATKLASLDPDGPLTRNILAGMENKKR
;
A
#
# COMPACT_ATOMS: atom_id res chain seq x y z
N MET A 1 -9.96 -12.17 37.36
CA MET A 1 -9.81 -11.12 36.32
C MET A 1 -8.35 -11.08 35.89
N ALA A 2 -8.04 -11.53 34.67
CA ALA A 2 -6.66 -11.53 34.16
C ALA A 2 -6.23 -10.11 33.77
N LYS A 3 -5.12 -9.62 34.35
CA LYS A 3 -4.50 -8.34 34.00
C LYS A 3 -3.78 -8.48 32.66
N PHE A 4 -4.33 -7.89 31.60
CA PHE A 4 -3.61 -7.72 30.33
C PHE A 4 -2.34 -6.90 30.57
N ARG A 5 -1.16 -7.45 30.24
CA ARG A 5 0.09 -6.70 30.34
C ARG A 5 0.12 -5.69 29.20
N LYS A 6 0.69 -4.50 29.45
CA LYS A 6 0.77 -3.35 28.52
C LYS A 6 1.43 -3.66 27.15
N GLN A 7 1.98 -4.86 27.00
CA GLN A 7 2.71 -5.39 25.84
C GLN A 7 1.82 -6.22 24.89
N ASP A 8 0.60 -6.60 25.31
CA ASP A 8 -0.28 -7.53 24.59
C ASP A 8 -1.34 -6.84 23.72
N ASN A 9 -1.23 -5.53 23.44
CA ASN A 9 -2.23 -4.85 22.62
C ASN A 9 -1.91 -5.00 21.12
N PRO A 10 -2.67 -5.81 20.35
CA PRO A 10 -2.43 -6.02 18.93
C PRO A 10 -2.73 -4.78 18.07
N PHE A 11 -3.37 -3.75 18.65
CA PHE A 11 -3.68 -2.48 18.01
C PHE A 11 -2.75 -1.34 18.41
N ARG A 12 -1.73 -1.58 19.26
CA ARG A 12 -0.74 -0.55 19.60
C ARG A 12 0.26 -0.43 18.45
N PRO A 13 0.27 0.69 17.71
CA PRO A 13 1.25 0.88 16.66
C PRO A 13 2.57 1.28 17.32
N GLY A 14 3.45 0.30 17.52
CA GLY A 14 4.88 0.60 17.60
C GLY A 14 5.31 1.09 16.23
N THR A 15 5.79 2.34 16.14
CA THR A 15 6.46 2.85 14.96
C THR A 15 7.56 1.84 14.60
N ALA A 16 7.38 1.11 13.49
CA ALA A 16 8.24 0.03 12.98
C ALA A 16 8.01 -1.42 13.46
N THR A 17 6.93 -1.76 14.17
CA THR A 17 6.63 -3.18 14.48
C THR A 17 5.50 -3.73 13.60
N ARG A 18 5.74 -4.90 12.99
CA ARG A 18 4.78 -5.65 12.16
C ARG A 18 3.47 -5.84 12.95
N PRO A 19 2.30 -5.43 12.44
CA PRO A 19 1.04 -5.92 12.98
C PRO A 19 1.01 -7.43 12.72
N GLY A 20 0.83 -8.23 13.77
CA GLY A 20 0.76 -9.69 13.62
C GLY A 20 -0.32 -10.14 12.64
N HIS A 21 -1.35 -9.31 12.45
CA HIS A 21 -2.44 -9.53 11.51
C HIS A 21 -3.06 -8.19 11.09
N LEU A 22 -3.34 -7.99 9.80
CA LEU A 22 -4.18 -6.90 9.31
C LEU A 22 -5.64 -7.34 9.35
N ALA A 23 -6.19 -7.49 10.55
CA ALA A 23 -7.54 -7.98 10.76
C ALA A 23 -8.57 -7.18 9.95
N GLY A 24 -9.39 -7.87 9.16
CA GLY A 24 -10.46 -7.26 8.37
C GLY A 24 -10.00 -6.56 7.09
N ARG A 25 -8.80 -6.89 6.60
CA ARG A 25 -8.23 -6.38 5.34
C ARG A 25 -7.87 -7.48 4.35
N GLU A 26 -8.40 -8.68 4.54
CA GLU A 26 -8.05 -9.88 3.77
C GLU A 26 -8.36 -9.67 2.28
N LYS A 27 -9.51 -9.05 1.98
CA LYS A 27 -9.91 -8.73 0.60
C LYS A 27 -8.97 -7.74 -0.07
N GLU A 28 -8.53 -6.70 0.65
CA GLU A 28 -7.59 -5.73 0.11
C GLU A 28 -6.18 -6.33 -0.06
N GLN A 29 -5.76 -7.21 0.84
CA GLN A 29 -4.52 -7.96 0.69
C GLN A 29 -4.55 -8.89 -0.53
N GLU A 30 -5.66 -9.59 -0.76
CA GLU A 30 -5.86 -10.46 -1.93
C GLU A 30 -5.85 -9.65 -3.24
N MET A 31 -6.56 -8.51 -3.26
CA MET A 31 -6.54 -7.59 -4.41
C MET A 31 -5.11 -7.08 -4.71
N LEU A 32 -4.33 -6.74 -3.68
CA LEU A 32 -2.94 -6.33 -3.85
C LEU A 32 -2.06 -7.48 -4.34
N ALA A 33 -2.26 -8.70 -3.84
CA ALA A 33 -1.54 -9.88 -4.30
C ALA A 33 -1.79 -10.13 -5.80
N MET A 34 -3.04 -10.09 -6.23
CA MET A 34 -3.40 -10.23 -7.66
C MET A 34 -2.73 -9.13 -8.49
N ALA A 35 -2.80 -7.88 -8.05
CA ALA A 35 -2.16 -6.76 -8.75
C ALA A 35 -0.65 -6.98 -8.95
N LEU A 36 0.05 -7.46 -7.92
CA LEU A 36 1.48 -7.75 -8.02
C LEU A 36 1.77 -8.90 -9.00
N GLN A 37 0.88 -9.91 -9.09
CA GLN A 37 1.00 -10.96 -10.09
C GLN A 37 0.88 -10.40 -11.52
N PHE A 38 -0.08 -9.49 -11.77
CA PHE A 38 -0.22 -8.83 -13.07
C PHE A 38 1.02 -8.00 -13.44
N ILE A 39 1.56 -7.24 -12.47
CA ILE A 39 2.79 -6.46 -12.65
C ILE A 39 3.97 -7.38 -12.97
N LYS A 40 4.13 -8.48 -12.22
CA LYS A 40 5.19 -9.46 -12.46
C LYS A 40 5.08 -10.11 -13.83
N ALA A 41 3.86 -10.43 -14.27
CA ALA A 41 3.58 -11.00 -15.58
C ALA A 41 3.74 -10.00 -16.73
N LYS A 42 4.05 -8.71 -16.45
CA LYS A 42 4.09 -7.61 -17.44
C LYS A 42 2.84 -7.57 -18.31
N SER A 43 1.70 -7.94 -17.73
CA SER A 43 0.40 -7.99 -18.41
C SER A 43 -0.16 -6.58 -18.59
N SER A 44 -1.26 -6.46 -19.36
CA SER A 44 -1.94 -5.19 -19.67
C SER A 44 -1.99 -4.17 -18.53
N PRO A 45 -2.01 -2.87 -18.85
CA PRO A 45 -2.00 -1.81 -17.84
C PRO A 45 -3.17 -1.99 -16.85
N MET A 46 -2.83 -2.17 -15.59
CA MET A 46 -3.82 -2.29 -14.51
C MET A 46 -4.30 -0.90 -14.09
N ALA A 47 -5.60 -0.77 -13.82
CA ALA A 47 -6.15 0.45 -13.26
C ALA A 47 -5.52 0.76 -11.88
N PRO A 48 -5.29 2.04 -11.54
CA PRO A 48 -4.77 2.40 -10.22
C PRO A 48 -5.70 1.93 -9.09
N ILE A 49 -5.14 1.27 -8.07
CA ILE A 49 -5.87 0.87 -6.88
C ILE A 49 -5.92 2.03 -5.88
N ARG A 50 -7.13 2.38 -5.42
CA ARG A 50 -7.34 3.44 -4.42
C ARG A 50 -7.88 2.86 -3.12
N ILE A 51 -7.09 2.97 -2.04
CA ILE A 51 -7.51 2.55 -0.69
C ILE A 51 -8.08 3.76 0.06
N VAL A 52 -9.36 3.71 0.42
CA VAL A 52 -10.08 4.78 1.13
C VAL A 52 -10.57 4.32 2.49
N GLY A 53 -10.83 5.26 3.40
CA GLY A 53 -11.40 4.98 4.72
C GLY A 53 -10.97 5.99 5.82
N PRO A 54 -11.58 5.93 7.03
CA PRO A 54 -11.31 6.84 8.14
C PRO A 54 -9.85 6.89 8.61
N ARG A 55 -9.42 7.89 9.37
CA ARG A 55 -8.07 7.90 9.96
C ARG A 55 -7.91 6.75 10.98
N GLY A 56 -6.70 6.24 11.15
CA GLY A 56 -6.41 5.16 12.12
C GLY A 56 -6.75 3.73 11.66
N VAL A 57 -7.47 3.52 10.56
CA VAL A 57 -7.92 2.19 10.09
C VAL A 57 -6.85 1.33 9.38
N GLY A 58 -5.56 1.68 9.51
CA GLY A 58 -4.45 0.86 8.98
C GLY A 58 -4.12 1.01 7.48
N LYS A 59 -4.65 2.01 6.76
CA LYS A 59 -4.37 2.19 5.31
C LYS A 59 -2.87 2.29 4.98
N SER A 60 -2.11 3.05 5.78
CA SER A 60 -0.66 3.20 5.59
C SER A 60 0.07 1.89 5.89
N THR A 61 -0.40 1.13 6.88
CA THR A 61 0.13 -0.19 7.23
C THR A 61 -0.10 -1.18 6.10
N LEU A 62 -1.28 -1.15 5.46
CA LEU A 62 -1.58 -1.97 4.29
C LEU A 62 -0.64 -1.65 3.10
N LEU A 63 -0.31 -0.37 2.87
CA LEU A 63 0.67 0.02 1.84
C LEU A 63 2.10 -0.41 2.17
N VAL A 64 2.47 -0.45 3.46
CA VAL A 64 3.77 -0.99 3.90
C VAL A 64 3.83 -2.50 3.65
N GLU A 65 2.74 -3.22 3.91
CA GLU A 65 2.67 -4.65 3.60
C GLU A 65 2.70 -4.90 2.09
N ALA A 66 2.01 -4.08 1.29
CA ALA A 66 2.07 -4.16 -0.17
C ALA A 66 3.49 -4.00 -0.71
N LYS A 67 4.27 -3.06 -0.13
CA LYS A 67 5.69 -2.89 -0.47
C LYS A 67 6.47 -4.18 -0.20
N ARG A 68 6.26 -4.79 0.97
CA ARG A 68 6.92 -6.05 1.35
C ARG A 68 6.61 -7.18 0.36
N MET A 69 5.33 -7.36 0.02
CA MET A 69 4.89 -8.36 -0.96
C MET A 69 5.50 -8.12 -2.35
N ALA A 70 5.65 -6.86 -2.75
CA ALA A 70 6.30 -6.51 -4.00
C ALA A 70 7.81 -6.85 -3.99
N GLU A 71 8.49 -6.60 -2.87
CA GLU A 71 9.91 -6.95 -2.69
C GLU A 71 10.14 -8.47 -2.77
N GLU A 72 9.21 -9.30 -2.26
CA GLU A 72 9.24 -10.77 -2.43
C GLU A 72 9.17 -11.20 -3.90
N HIS A 73 8.63 -10.34 -4.77
CA HIS A 73 8.55 -10.57 -6.20
C HIS A 73 9.62 -9.80 -6.99
N GLN A 74 10.62 -9.23 -6.32
CA GLN A 74 11.67 -8.41 -6.93
C GLN A 74 11.12 -7.19 -7.70
N ILE A 75 9.95 -6.70 -7.31
CA ILE A 75 9.33 -5.50 -7.88
C ILE A 75 9.88 -4.28 -7.15
N HIS A 76 10.42 -3.31 -7.90
CA HIS A 76 10.89 -2.06 -7.32
C HIS A 76 9.70 -1.18 -6.90
N VAL A 77 9.73 -0.70 -5.65
CA VAL A 77 8.63 0.11 -5.08
C VAL A 77 9.11 1.51 -4.76
N VAL A 78 8.43 2.50 -5.35
CA VAL A 78 8.62 3.92 -5.03
C VAL A 78 7.48 4.38 -4.12
N ARG A 79 7.83 4.95 -2.96
CA ARG A 79 6.86 5.54 -2.03
C ARG A 79 6.94 7.05 -2.09
N ALA A 80 5.80 7.70 -2.37
CA ALA A 80 5.64 9.14 -2.24
C ALA A 80 4.57 9.47 -1.20
N THR A 81 4.89 10.36 -0.27
CA THR A 81 3.95 10.88 0.75
C THR A 81 3.46 12.29 0.40
N LYS A 82 4.22 13.01 -0.43
CA LYS A 82 3.84 14.27 -1.06
C LYS A 82 4.16 14.15 -2.55
N LEU A 83 3.25 14.56 -3.41
CA LEU A 83 3.46 14.49 -4.85
C LEU A 83 4.67 15.33 -5.30
N ALA A 84 4.94 16.43 -4.59
CA ALA A 84 6.07 17.33 -4.85
C ALA A 84 7.47 16.71 -4.59
N SER A 85 7.57 15.52 -3.97
CA SER A 85 8.85 14.83 -3.77
C SER A 85 9.14 13.78 -4.84
N LEU A 86 8.29 13.66 -5.86
CA LEU A 86 8.56 12.85 -7.03
C LEU A 86 9.32 13.70 -8.05
N ASP A 87 10.35 13.13 -8.69
CA ASP A 87 11.04 13.77 -9.81
C ASP A 87 10.01 14.11 -10.90
N PRO A 88 9.74 15.40 -11.17
CA PRO A 88 8.69 15.80 -12.10
C PRO A 88 8.90 15.27 -13.53
N ASP A 89 10.15 15.03 -13.91
CA ASP A 89 10.52 14.53 -15.24
C ASP A 89 10.72 13.00 -15.27
N GLY A 90 10.63 12.36 -14.11
CA GLY A 90 10.74 10.91 -13.96
C GLY A 90 9.59 10.17 -14.66
N PRO A 91 9.86 9.05 -15.37
CA PRO A 91 8.84 8.32 -16.13
C PRO A 91 7.66 7.84 -15.27
N LEU A 92 7.89 7.55 -13.99
CA LEU A 92 6.84 7.18 -13.04
C LEU A 92 5.93 8.37 -12.69
N THR A 93 6.50 9.55 -12.44
CA THR A 93 5.77 10.78 -12.12
C THR A 93 4.93 11.23 -13.29
N ARG A 94 5.48 11.16 -14.50
CA ARG A 94 4.76 11.47 -15.75
C ARG A 94 3.53 10.58 -15.93
N ASN A 95 3.68 9.27 -15.69
CA ASN A 95 2.56 8.32 -15.79
C ASN A 95 1.50 8.53 -14.70
N ILE A 96 1.91 8.86 -13.47
CA ILE A 96 0.98 9.16 -12.38
C ILE A 96 0.21 10.47 -12.67
N LEU A 97 0.90 11.53 -13.11
CA LEU A 97 0.29 12.82 -13.45
C LEU A 97 -0.67 12.70 -14.64
N ALA A 98 -0.26 12.03 -15.73
CA ALA A 98 -1.11 11.80 -16.90
C ALA A 98 -2.38 10.99 -16.56
N GLY A 99 -2.29 10.06 -15.61
CA GLY A 99 -3.46 9.33 -15.09
C GLY A 99 -4.39 10.19 -14.22
N MET A 100 -3.88 11.24 -13.58
CA MET A 100 -4.66 12.17 -12.76
C MET A 100 -5.41 13.22 -13.60
N GLU A 101 -4.83 13.68 -14.71
CA GLU A 101 -5.43 14.69 -15.60
C GLU A 101 -6.60 14.14 -16.43
N ASN A 102 -6.61 12.84 -16.74
CA ASN A 102 -7.68 12.19 -17.51
C ASN A 102 -9.03 12.06 -16.77
N LYS A 103 -9.16 12.58 -15.53
CA LYS A 103 -10.38 12.47 -14.72
C LYS A 103 -11.34 13.67 -14.85
N LYS A 104 -11.17 14.51 -15.88
CA LYS A 104 -12.00 15.70 -16.14
C LYS A 104 -13.04 15.55 -17.26
N ARG A 105 -13.38 14.34 -17.69
CA ARG A 105 -14.51 14.08 -18.59
C ARG A 105 -15.44 13.03 -18.03
#